data_AF-D3ASK2-F1
#
_entry.id   AF-D3ASK2-F1
#
_cell.length_a   1.000
_cell.length_b   1.000
_cell.length_c   1.000
_cell.angle_alpha   90.00
_cell.angle_beta   90.00
_cell.angle_gamma   90.00
#
_symmetry.space_group_name_H-M   'P 1'
#
loop_
_entity.id
_entity.type
_entity.pdbx_description
1 polymer ?
#
loop_
_entity_poly.entity_id
_entity_poly.type
_entity_poly.pdbx_seq_one_letter_code
_entity_poly.pdbx_strand_id
1 'polypeptide(L)' 'MREYHVAVTGCDSNSGTKDQPFRTISRAASLAMPGDRVIVHEGEYREWVKPAQGGTGSVSRITYEAAE' A
#
# COMPACT_ATOMS: atom_id res chain seq x y z
N MET A 1 -11.44 -7.07 -0.02
CA MET A 1 -10.33 -6.67 0.86
C MET A 1 -9.08 -7.33 0.34
N ARG A 2 -8.16 -6.52 -0.18
CA ARG A 2 -6.83 -6.92 -0.60
C ARG A 2 -5.80 -6.31 0.33
N GLU A 3 -4.68 -7.00 0.46
CA GLU A 3 -3.51 -6.52 1.18
C GLU A 3 -2.40 -6.25 0.18
N TYR A 4 -1.91 -5.03 0.19
CA TYR A 4 -0.78 -4.59 -0.61
C TYR A 4 0.44 -4.44 0.28
N HIS A 5 1.53 -5.10 -0.08
CA HIS A 5 2.80 -4.98 0.62
C HIS A 5 3.74 -4.06 -0.13
N VAL A 6 4.42 -3.19 0.62
CA VAL A 6 5.42 -2.26 0.12
C VAL A 6 6.73 -2.51 0.85
N ALA A 7 7.81 -2.76 0.12
CA ALA A 7 9.13 -2.95 0.68
C ALA A 7 10.17 -2.21 -0.16
N VAL A 8 11.21 -1.66 0.47
CA VAL A 8 12.30 -0.96 -0.23
C VAL A 8 13.04 -1.86 -1.25
N THR A 9 12.99 -3.18 -1.07
CA THR A 9 13.55 -4.20 -1.97
C THR A 9 12.57 -4.66 -3.07
N GLY A 10 11.34 -4.16 -3.06
CA GLY A 10 10.29 -4.52 -4.00
C GLY A 10 10.43 -3.86 -5.39
N CYS A 11 9.41 -4.03 -6.22
CA CYS A 11 9.32 -3.44 -7.55
C CYS A 11 7.88 -3.02 -7.87
N ASP A 12 7.67 -1.84 -8.48
CA ASP A 12 6.33 -1.34 -8.78
C ASP A 12 5.61 -2.08 -9.93
N SER A 13 6.34 -2.92 -10.66
CA SER A 13 5.80 -3.88 -11.62
C SER A 13 5.32 -5.19 -10.99
N ASN A 14 5.59 -5.41 -9.70
CA ASN A 14 5.12 -6.60 -8.99
C ASN A 14 3.60 -6.57 -8.79
N SER A 15 3.03 -7.64 -8.25
CA SER A 15 1.60 -7.72 -7.92
C SER A 15 1.23 -7.05 -6.58
N GLY A 16 2.22 -6.70 -5.75
CA GLY A 16 2.01 -6.10 -4.43
C GLY A 16 1.66 -7.13 -3.35
N THR A 17 1.92 -8.42 -3.57
CA THR A 17 1.75 -9.46 -2.53
C THR A 17 2.94 -9.46 -1.57
N LYS A 18 2.86 -10.21 -0.47
CA LYS A 18 3.96 -10.33 0.51
C LYS A 18 5.26 -10.83 -0.13
N ASP A 19 5.17 -11.80 -1.05
CA ASP A 19 6.32 -12.37 -1.76
C ASP A 19 6.83 -11.48 -2.91
N GLN A 20 5.95 -10.65 -3.47
CA GLN A 20 6.27 -9.73 -4.56
C GLN A 20 5.73 -8.33 -4.22
N PRO A 21 6.36 -7.64 -3.25
CA PRO A 21 5.89 -6.34 -2.80
C PRO A 21 6.16 -5.25 -3.83
N PHE A 22 5.37 -4.18 -3.77
CA PHE A 22 5.69 -2.94 -4.47
C PHE A 22 6.91 -2.27 -3.86
N ARG A 23 7.55 -1.37 -4.61
CA ARG A 23 8.69 -0.59 -4.12
C ARG A 23 8.25 0.70 -3.43
N THR A 24 7.17 1.31 -3.92
CA THR A 24 6.69 2.62 -3.44
C THR A 24 5.33 2.53 -2.77
N ILE A 25 5.12 3.40 -1.77
CA ILE A 25 3.84 3.52 -1.09
C ILE A 25 2.80 4.10 -2.07
N SER A 26 3.23 5.03 -2.93
CA SER A 26 2.40 5.63 -3.98
C SER A 26 1.85 4.62 -4.97
N ARG A 27 2.62 3.58 -5.33
CA ARG A 27 2.12 2.50 -6.20
C ARG A 27 0.94 1.77 -5.55
N ALA A 28 1.08 1.37 -4.28
CA ALA A 28 -0.01 0.75 -3.54
C ALA A 28 -1.21 1.71 -3.41
N ALA A 29 -0.96 2.98 -3.07
CA ALA A 29 -1.98 4.02 -2.90
C ALA A 29 -2.76 4.35 -4.20
N SER A 30 -2.16 4.09 -5.37
CA SER A 30 -2.83 4.24 -6.67
C SER A 30 -3.81 3.12 -6.99
N LEU A 31 -3.63 1.94 -6.39
CA LEU A 31 -4.43 0.73 -6.64
C LEU A 31 -5.43 0.44 -5.51
N ALA A 32 -5.15 0.92 -4.31
CA ALA A 32 -5.95 0.64 -3.14
C ALA A 32 -7.39 1.16 -3.29
N MET A 33 -8.36 0.28 -2.98
CA MET A 33 -9.78 0.57 -3.01
C MET A 33 -10.38 0.56 -1.59
N PRO A 34 -11.56 1.15 -1.36
CA PRO A 34 -12.23 1.12 -0.06
C PRO A 34 -12.30 -0.30 0.53
N GLY A 35 -11.79 -0.47 1.75
CA GLY A 35 -11.70 -1.76 2.44
C GLY A 35 -10.37 -2.51 2.24
N ASP A 36 -9.42 -1.96 1.49
CA ASP A 36 -8.08 -2.53 1.33
C ASP A 36 -7.08 -2.03 2.38
N ARG A 37 -5.99 -2.77 2.53
CA ARG A 37 -4.88 -2.46 3.43
C ARG A 37 -3.58 -2.32 2.65
N VAL A 38 -2.77 -1.35 3.04
CA VAL A 38 -1.41 -1.13 2.56
C VAL A 38 -0.47 -1.32 3.75
N ILE A 39 0.30 -2.41 3.70
CA ILE A 39 1.28 -2.81 4.72
C ILE A 39 2.66 -2.35 4.24
N VAL A 40 3.27 -1.44 4.97
CA VAL A 40 4.58 -0.84 4.65
C VAL A 40 5.64 -1.50 5.50
N HIS A 41 6.51 -2.29 4.87
CA HIS A 41 7.66 -2.92 5.52
C HIS A 41 8.75 -1.90 5.85
N GLU A 42 9.60 -2.25 6.81
CA GLU A 42 10.71 -1.41 7.27
C GLU A 42 11.53 -0.82 6.12
N GLY A 43 11.81 0.48 6.21
CA GLY A 43 12.65 1.19 5.26
C GLY A 43 12.36 2.69 5.20
N GLU A 44 13.21 3.42 4.49
CA GLU A 44 13.06 4.85 4.25
C GLU A 44 12.42 5.10 2.88
N TYR A 45 11.22 5.67 2.87
CA TYR A 45 10.47 6.01 1.66
C TYR A 45 10.43 7.52 1.47
N ARG A 46 11.34 8.04 0.64
CA ARG A 46 11.43 9.48 0.32
C ARG A 46 10.46 9.84 -0.79
N GLU A 47 9.17 9.83 -0.47
CA GLU A 47 8.10 10.13 -1.43
C GLU A 47 6.98 10.97 -0.80
N TRP A 48 6.22 11.66 -1.64
CA TRP A 48 4.96 12.27 -1.24
C TRP A 48 3.80 11.38 -1.68
N VAL A 49 3.16 10.73 -0.71
CA VAL A 49 2.02 9.85 -0.97
C VAL A 49 0.74 10.67 -1.16
N LYS A 50 0.07 10.46 -2.30
CA LYS A 50 -1.24 11.04 -2.62
C LYS A 50 -2.23 9.91 -2.95
N PRO A 51 -2.99 9.40 -1.95
CA PRO A 51 -3.99 8.36 -2.19
C PRO A 51 -4.95 8.75 -3.32
N ALA A 52 -5.11 7.86 -4.30
CA ALA A 52 -5.97 8.12 -5.46
C ALA A 52 -7.46 7.99 -5.11
N GLN A 53 -7.77 7.11 -4.15
CA GLN A 53 -9.11 6.82 -3.67
C GLN A 53 -9.22 7.12 -2.17
N GLY A 54 -10.44 7.45 -1.73
CA GLY A 54 -10.78 7.56 -0.31
C GLY A 54 -11.68 6.41 0.13
N GLY A 55 -11.78 6.17 1.43
CA GLY A 55 -12.76 5.21 1.97
C GLY A 55 -14.20 5.69 1.78
N THR A 56 -15.14 4.77 1.58
CA THR A 56 -16.58 5.06 1.38
C THR A 56 -17.38 5.09 2.69
N GLY A 57 -16.72 4.86 3.83
CA GLY A 57 -17.35 4.91 5.16
C GLY A 57 -16.40 4.41 6.25
N SER A 58 -16.88 4.41 7.50
CA SER A 58 -16.10 3.99 8.67
C SER A 58 -15.67 2.52 8.63
N VAL A 59 -16.46 1.67 7.95
CA VAL A 59 -16.22 0.23 7.76
C VAL A 59 -15.36 -0.06 6.53
N SER A 60 -15.41 0.79 5.51
CA SER A 60 -14.70 0.62 4.24
C SER A 60 -13.60 1.67 4.08
N ARG A 61 -12.69 1.72 5.07
CA ARG A 61 -11.50 2.57 5.03
C ARG A 61 -10.43 1.95 4.14
N ILE A 62 -9.55 2.78 3.62
CA ILE A 62 -8.26 2.33 3.11
C ILE A 62 -7.27 2.53 4.26
N THR A 63 -6.68 1.45 4.74
CA THR A 63 -5.77 1.50 5.89
C THR A 63 -4.33 1.46 5.41
N TYR A 64 -3.51 2.37 5.90
CA TYR A 64 -2.06 2.37 5.70
C TYR A 64 -1.41 2.13 7.05
N GLU A 65 -0.59 1.09 7.16
CA GLU A 65 0.04 0.70 8.42
C GLU A 65 1.45 0.16 8.20
N ALA A 66 2.29 0.27 9.22
CA ALA A 66 3.59 -0.38 9.21
C ALA A 66 3.42 -1.90 9.39
N ALA A 67 4.28 -2.69 8.75
CA ALA A 67 4.40 -4.10 9.06
C ALA A 67 4.87 -4.28 10.52
N GLU A 68 4.39 -5.34 11.17
CA GLU A 68 4.88 -5.77 12.50
C GLU A 68 6.30 -6.37 12.43
#